data_AF-A0A2R6A738-F1
#
_entry.id   AF-A0A2R6A738-F1
#
_cell.length_a   1.000
_cell.length_b   1.000
_cell.length_c   1.000
_cell.angle_alpha   90.00
_cell.angle_beta   90.00
_cell.angle_gamma   90.00
#
_symmetry.space_group_name_H-M   'P 1'
#
loop_
_entity.id
_entity.type
_entity.pdbx_description
1 polymer ?
#
loop_
_entity_poly.entity_id
_entity_poly.type
_entity_poly.pdbx_seq_one_letter_code
_entity_poly.pdbx_strand_id
1 'polypeptide(L)'
;ANVTYVSSSGCFVTVLKDITEGWSYKSPCTTVSGAARSSAEWITERPAIGGSLTTLANFGKAYYGLDYTSVSNTNVVVINGVTYTIGASPNYVAITMVNNKGATLATPSSLSTDGTSFYVSYA
;
A
#
# COMPACT_ATOMS: atom_id res chain seq x y z
N ALA A 1 0.47 7.65 0.31
CA ALA A 1 -0.81 7.95 -0.38
C ALA A 1 -1.97 7.53 0.52
N ASN A 2 -3.15 8.14 0.36
CA ASN A 2 -4.40 7.65 0.98
C ASN A 2 -5.49 7.52 -0.08
N VAL A 3 -6.33 6.50 0.05
CA VAL A 3 -7.50 6.27 -0.81
C VAL A 3 -8.73 6.26 0.10
N THR A 4 -9.77 6.98 -0.31
CA THR A 4 -11.01 7.10 0.47
C THR A 4 -12.22 6.89 -0.42
N TYR A 5 -13.13 6.02 0.02
CA TYR A 5 -14.45 5.90 -0.59
C TYR A 5 -15.38 6.99 -0.04
N VAL A 6 -15.94 7.80 -0.92
CA VAL A 6 -16.88 8.88 -0.58
C VAL A 6 -18.30 8.37 -0.78
N SER A 7 -18.95 7.96 0.31
CA SER A 7 -20.27 7.31 0.27
C SER A 7 -21.37 8.16 -0.34
N SER A 8 -21.35 9.49 -0.12
CA SER A 8 -22.32 10.42 -0.68
C SER A 8 -22.24 10.54 -2.21
N SER A 9 -21.10 10.21 -2.81
CA SER A 9 -20.86 10.31 -4.25
C SER A 9 -20.60 8.97 -4.93
N GLY A 10 -20.54 7.87 -4.17
CA GLY A 10 -20.31 6.53 -4.71
C GLY A 10 -18.96 6.33 -5.41
N CYS A 11 -17.93 7.09 -5.01
CA CYS A 11 -16.66 7.15 -5.74
C CYS A 11 -15.44 7.04 -4.81
N PHE A 12 -14.26 6.93 -5.41
CA PHE A 12 -12.98 6.96 -4.71
C PHE A 12 -12.23 8.25 -5.01
N VAL A 13 -11.50 8.72 -4.00
CA VAL A 13 -10.54 9.81 -4.12
C VAL A 13 -9.20 9.34 -3.59
N THR A 14 -8.14 9.63 -4.33
CA THR A 14 -6.75 9.37 -3.94
C THR A 14 -6.07 10.70 -3.63
N VAL A 15 -5.32 10.74 -2.53
CA VAL A 15 -4.43 11.85 -2.21
C VAL A 15 -2.99 11.34 -2.10
N LEU A 16 -2.11 12.01 -2.81
CA LEU A 16 -0.66 11.81 -2.80
C LEU A 16 -0.04 13.05 -2.17
N LYS A 17 0.83 12.82 -1.19
CA LYS A 17 1.58 13.89 -0.52
C LYS A 17 3.05 13.57 -0.62
N ASP A 18 3.82 14.53 -1.08
CA ASP A 18 5.27 14.56 -0.92
C ASP A 18 5.56 15.38 0.35
N ILE A 19 6.02 14.70 1.39
CA ILE A 19 6.31 15.35 2.68
C ILE A 19 7.63 16.12 2.63
N THR A 20 8.56 15.71 1.77
CA THR A 20 9.87 16.35 1.62
C THR A 20 9.73 17.70 0.95
N GLU A 21 8.94 17.77 -0.13
CA GLU A 21 8.71 19.00 -0.90
C GLU A 21 7.44 19.77 -0.47
N GLY A 22 6.64 19.19 0.42
CA GLY A 22 5.37 19.76 0.87
C GLY A 22 4.27 19.76 -0.20
N TRP A 23 4.43 19.01 -1.29
CA TRP A 23 3.45 18.95 -2.38
C TRP A 23 2.30 18.02 -2.07
N SER A 24 1.13 18.34 -2.63
CA SER A 24 -0.06 17.53 -2.49
C SER A 24 -0.86 17.52 -3.78
N TYR A 25 -1.27 16.33 -4.19
CA TYR A 25 -2.20 16.12 -5.28
C TYR A 25 -3.41 15.34 -4.79
N LYS A 26 -4.60 15.75 -5.21
CA LYS A 26 -5.87 15.08 -4.96
C LYS A 26 -6.50 14.72 -6.29
N SER A 27 -6.81 13.45 -6.50
CA SER A 27 -7.50 13.01 -7.71
C SER A 27 -8.93 13.56 -7.76
N PRO A 28 -9.52 13.65 -8.96
CA PRO A 28 -10.96 13.70 -9.09
C PRO A 28 -11.63 12.50 -8.40
N CYS A 29 -12.91 12.66 -8.10
CA CYS A 29 -13.79 11.60 -7.63
C CYS A 29 -14.08 10.64 -8.80
N THR A 30 -13.65 9.40 -8.67
CA THR A 30 -13.75 8.40 -9.75
C THR A 30 -14.55 7.19 -9.30
N THR A 31 -15.53 6.78 -10.09
CA THR A 31 -16.30 5.56 -9.84
C THR A 31 -15.52 4.34 -10.33
N VAL A 32 -15.54 3.27 -9.54
CA VAL A 32 -14.90 1.99 -9.89
C VAL A 32 -15.98 0.92 -9.83
N SER A 33 -16.33 0.36 -10.99
CA SER A 33 -17.34 -0.69 -11.08
C SER A 33 -16.85 -1.97 -10.40
N GLY A 34 -17.72 -2.62 -9.61
CA GLY A 34 -17.40 -3.89 -8.96
C GLY A 34 -16.45 -3.82 -7.77
N ALA A 35 -16.13 -2.62 -7.26
CA ALA A 35 -15.28 -2.48 -6.08
C ALA A 35 -15.99 -2.99 -4.81
N ALA A 36 -15.62 -4.20 -4.35
CA ALA A 36 -16.22 -4.82 -3.16
C ALA A 36 -15.84 -4.11 -1.84
N ARG A 37 -14.68 -3.44 -1.81
CA ARG A 37 -14.10 -2.80 -0.60
C ARG A 37 -13.88 -3.80 0.55
N SER A 38 -13.54 -5.03 0.23
CA SER A 38 -13.33 -6.14 1.19
C SER A 38 -11.88 -6.30 1.67
N SER A 39 -10.94 -5.52 1.13
CA SER A 39 -9.51 -5.55 1.50
C SER A 39 -8.91 -4.14 1.53
N ALA A 40 -7.78 -4.01 2.22
CA ALA A 40 -6.89 -2.87 2.18
C ALA A 40 -5.45 -3.39 2.08
N GLU A 41 -4.61 -2.72 1.28
CA GLU A 41 -3.33 -3.28 0.85
C GLU A 41 -2.23 -2.20 0.83
N TRP A 42 -1.00 -2.63 1.12
CA TRP A 42 0.23 -1.85 0.97
C TRP A 42 1.19 -2.66 0.11
N ILE A 43 1.36 -2.24 -1.14
CA ILE A 43 1.95 -3.07 -2.18
C ILE A 43 3.20 -2.42 -2.76
N THR A 44 4.27 -3.21 -2.84
CA THR A 44 5.37 -2.98 -3.79
C THR A 44 5.11 -3.86 -5.00
N GLU A 45 4.90 -3.25 -6.17
CA GLU A 45 4.48 -3.95 -7.38
C GLU A 45 5.59 -4.01 -8.43
N ARG A 46 5.60 -5.08 -9.22
CA ARG A 46 6.25 -5.13 -10.53
C ARG A 46 5.17 -4.98 -11.62
N PRO A 47 4.86 -3.75 -12.04
CA PRO A 47 3.71 -3.53 -12.91
C PRO A 47 3.92 -4.14 -14.30
N ALA A 48 2.82 -4.41 -15.00
CA ALA A 48 2.85 -4.75 -16.42
C ALA A 48 2.74 -3.49 -17.29
N ILE A 49 3.58 -3.39 -18.31
CA ILE A 49 3.54 -2.32 -19.32
C ILE A 49 3.32 -2.99 -20.68
N GLY A 50 2.30 -2.55 -21.43
CA GLY A 50 1.97 -3.15 -22.73
C GLY A 50 1.62 -4.64 -22.65
N GLY A 51 1.06 -5.10 -21.52
CA GLY A 51 0.71 -6.51 -21.29
C GLY A 51 1.86 -7.41 -20.85
N SER A 52 3.07 -6.88 -20.66
CA SER A 52 4.24 -7.64 -20.21
C SER A 52 4.76 -7.11 -18.87
N LEU A 53 5.13 -8.02 -17.96
CA LEU A 53 5.81 -7.64 -16.72
C LEU A 53 7.12 -6.94 -17.04
N THR A 54 7.38 -5.82 -16.37
CA THR A 54 8.65 -5.11 -16.50
C THR A 54 9.80 -5.90 -15.89
N THR A 55 11.03 -5.52 -16.26
CA THR A 55 12.21 -5.86 -15.45
C THR A 55 12.06 -5.19 -14.09
N LEU A 56 12.18 -5.95 -13.01
CA LEU A 56 12.15 -5.39 -11.66
C LEU A 56 13.41 -4.55 -11.46
N ALA A 57 13.23 -3.26 -11.20
CA ALA A 57 14.34 -2.40 -10.80
C ALA A 57 14.83 -2.79 -9.41
N ASN A 58 16.15 -2.75 -9.18
CA ASN A 58 16.69 -2.89 -7.84
C ASN A 58 16.38 -1.61 -7.05
N PHE A 59 15.39 -1.70 -6.16
CA PHE A 59 14.96 -0.61 -5.29
C PHE A 59 15.61 -0.66 -3.90
N GLY A 60 16.48 -1.64 -3.63
CA GLY A 60 17.05 -1.87 -2.30
C GLY A 60 15.97 -2.22 -1.28
N LYS A 61 15.42 -1.20 -0.60
CA LYS A 61 14.30 -1.33 0.34
C LYS A 61 13.24 -0.27 0.08
N ALA A 62 11.98 -0.69 0.05
CA ALA A 62 10.82 0.20 0.09
C ALA A 62 10.26 0.22 1.52
N TYR A 63 10.26 1.40 2.15
CA TYR A 63 9.82 1.59 3.54
C TYR A 63 8.36 2.01 3.63
N TYR A 64 7.63 1.42 4.58
CA TYR A 64 6.23 1.70 4.84
C TYR A 64 6.02 1.92 6.35
N GLY A 65 5.24 2.93 6.72
CA GLY A 65 4.85 3.18 8.11
C GLY A 65 5.75 4.16 8.87
N LEU A 66 5.28 4.57 10.05
CA LEU A 66 5.91 5.58 10.89
C LEU A 66 7.35 5.21 11.29
N ASP A 67 7.60 3.96 11.65
CA ASP A 67 8.89 3.54 12.22
C ASP A 67 10.04 3.64 11.20
N TYR A 68 9.75 3.53 9.91
CA TYR A 68 10.74 3.58 8.84
C TYR A 68 10.74 4.89 8.05
N THR A 69 9.64 5.65 8.08
CA THR A 69 9.50 6.88 7.27
C THR A 69 9.37 8.16 8.09
N SER A 70 9.15 8.04 9.40
CA SER A 70 8.78 9.14 10.30
C SER A 70 7.48 9.88 9.91
N VAL A 71 6.66 9.31 9.02
CA VAL A 71 5.37 9.88 8.62
C VAL A 71 4.24 9.25 9.44
N SER A 72 3.61 10.05 10.28
CA SER A 72 2.50 9.63 11.13
C SER A 72 1.22 9.34 10.35
N ASN A 73 0.30 8.58 10.97
CA ASN A 73 -1.00 8.20 10.39
C ASN A 73 -0.89 7.50 9.02
N THR A 74 0.19 6.75 8.82
CA THR A 74 0.39 5.87 7.66
C THR A 74 0.04 4.42 8.04
N ASN A 75 -0.15 3.56 7.04
CA ASN A 75 -0.40 2.13 7.25
C ASN A 75 -1.60 1.78 8.16
N VAL A 76 -2.66 2.59 8.03
CA VAL A 76 -3.92 2.39 8.73
C VAL A 76 -5.08 2.24 7.75
N VAL A 77 -6.11 1.52 8.17
CA VAL A 77 -7.40 1.43 7.49
C VAL A 77 -8.49 2.01 8.39
N VAL A 78 -9.48 2.67 7.80
CA VAL A 78 -10.65 3.17 8.52
C VAL A 78 -11.88 2.41 8.07
N ILE A 79 -12.50 1.67 8.99
CA ILE A 79 -13.70 0.86 8.74
C ILE A 79 -14.79 1.38 9.67
N ASN A 80 -15.90 1.85 9.10
CA ASN A 80 -17.03 2.42 9.85
C ASN A 80 -16.61 3.49 10.88
N GLY A 81 -15.63 4.32 10.53
CA GLY A 81 -15.11 5.39 11.38
C GLY A 81 -14.06 4.96 12.42
N VAL A 82 -13.77 3.66 12.55
CA VAL A 82 -12.76 3.14 13.46
C VAL A 82 -11.45 2.91 12.70
N THR A 83 -10.33 3.38 13.27
CA THR A 83 -9.00 3.24 12.68
C THR A 83 -8.31 1.98 13.21
N TYR A 84 -7.73 1.20 12.30
CA TYR A 84 -6.98 -0.01 12.59
C TYR A 84 -5.61 0.05 11.93
N THR A 85 -4.59 -0.48 12.61
CA THR A 85 -3.26 -0.73 12.02
C THR A 85 -3.28 -2.03 11.21
N ILE A 86 -2.23 -2.30 10.42
CA ILE A 86 -2.10 -3.58 9.70
C ILE A 86 -2.14 -4.75 10.69
N GLY A 87 -1.35 -4.66 11.76
CA GLY A 87 -1.23 -5.73 12.77
C GLY A 87 -2.43 -5.87 13.70
N ALA A 88 -3.34 -4.89 13.75
CA ALA A 88 -4.60 -5.01 14.49
C ALA A 88 -5.61 -5.94 13.79
N SER A 89 -5.41 -6.25 12.50
CA SER A 89 -6.19 -7.27 11.80
C SER A 89 -5.65 -8.67 12.15
N PRO A 90 -6.47 -9.60 12.66
CA PRO A 90 -6.01 -10.97 12.94
C PRO A 90 -5.67 -11.76 11.67
N ASN A 91 -6.03 -11.24 10.49
CA ASN A 91 -5.93 -11.94 9.20
C ASN A 91 -5.11 -11.17 8.16
N TYR A 92 -4.13 -10.35 8.57
CA TYR A 92 -3.22 -9.75 7.58
C TYR A 92 -2.42 -10.85 6.87
N VAL A 93 -2.11 -10.62 5.59
CA VAL A 93 -1.37 -11.59 4.77
C VAL A 93 -0.14 -10.90 4.19
N ALA A 94 1.04 -11.45 4.46
CA ALA A 94 2.27 -11.04 3.81
C ALA A 94 2.43 -11.79 2.48
N ILE A 95 2.67 -11.06 1.39
CA ILE A 95 2.81 -11.63 0.04
C ILE A 95 4.23 -11.41 -0.44
N THR A 96 4.94 -12.50 -0.74
CA THR A 96 6.28 -12.47 -1.36
C THR A 96 6.15 -12.39 -2.87
N MET A 97 6.88 -11.46 -3.49
CA MET A 97 6.95 -11.37 -4.95
C MET A 97 7.87 -12.47 -5.48
N VAL A 98 7.37 -13.27 -6.43
CA VAL A 98 8.13 -14.33 -7.11
C VAL A 98 8.08 -14.17 -8.62
N ASN A 99 9.04 -14.75 -9.33
CA ASN A 99 8.98 -14.90 -10.78
C ASN A 99 8.17 -16.14 -11.18
N ASN A 100 8.03 -16.36 -12.49
CA ASN A 100 7.31 -17.51 -13.06
C ASN A 100 7.98 -18.88 -12.81
N LYS A 101 9.16 -18.90 -12.20
CA LYS A 101 9.87 -20.11 -11.76
C LYS A 101 9.83 -20.27 -10.23
N GLY A 102 9.10 -19.42 -9.52
CA GLY A 102 8.99 -19.43 -8.05
C GLY A 102 10.17 -18.81 -7.32
N ALA A 103 11.15 -18.22 -8.02
CA ALA A 103 12.26 -17.55 -7.36
C ALA A 103 11.79 -16.19 -6.81
N THR A 104 12.16 -15.93 -5.55
CA THR A 104 11.88 -14.67 -4.86
C THR A 104 12.51 -13.48 -5.58
N LEU A 105 11.73 -12.41 -5.74
CA LEU A 105 12.16 -11.13 -6.30
C LEU A 105 12.11 -10.01 -5.26
N ALA A 106 11.16 -10.08 -4.32
CA ALA A 106 11.05 -9.15 -3.23
C ALA A 106 10.26 -9.74 -2.05
N THR A 107 10.66 -9.42 -0.83
CA THR A 107 10.06 -10.00 0.40
C THR A 107 9.71 -8.90 1.40
N PRO A 108 8.47 -8.87 1.93
CA PRO A 108 8.12 -8.00 3.05
C PRO A 108 8.79 -8.49 4.35
N SER A 109 9.17 -7.55 5.22
CA SER A 109 9.57 -7.83 6.60
C SER A 109 8.36 -8.24 7.44
N SER A 110 8.61 -8.76 8.65
CA SER A 110 7.60 -8.74 9.70
C SER A 110 7.14 -7.30 9.98
N LEU A 111 5.92 -7.16 10.49
CA LEU A 111 5.45 -5.88 11.02
C LEU A 111 6.28 -5.47 12.24
N SER A 112 6.37 -4.17 12.49
CA SER A 112 6.82 -3.59 13.76
C SER A 112 5.96 -4.08 14.94
N THR A 113 6.45 -3.90 16.17
CA THR A 113 5.77 -4.37 17.39
C THR A 113 4.36 -3.80 17.56
N ASP A 114 4.13 -2.57 17.10
CA ASP A 114 2.81 -1.92 17.13
C ASP A 114 1.93 -2.24 15.89
N GLY A 115 2.45 -3.04 14.95
CA GLY A 115 1.75 -3.46 13.75
C GLY A 115 1.57 -2.36 12.70
N THR A 116 2.31 -1.24 12.79
CA THR A 116 2.13 -0.08 11.90
C THR A 116 3.11 -0.04 10.74
N SER A 117 4.26 -0.70 10.82
CA SER A 117 5.36 -0.46 9.88
C SER A 117 5.97 -1.75 9.37
N PHE A 118 6.45 -1.72 8.12
CA PHE A 118 7.20 -2.81 7.50
C PHE A 118 8.05 -2.26 6.35
N TYR A 119 8.95 -3.08 5.81
CA TYR A 119 9.63 -2.76 4.56
C TYR A 119 9.61 -3.93 3.61
N VAL A 120 9.80 -3.67 2.33
CA VAL A 120 10.01 -4.70 1.31
C VAL A 120 11.46 -4.62 0.85
N SER A 121 12.17 -5.74 0.85
CA SER A 121 13.53 -5.84 0.31
C SER A 121 13.52 -6.43 -1.09
N TYR A 122 14.31 -5.85 -2.00
CA TYR A 122 14.67 -6.47 -3.28
C TYR A 122 15.59 -7.68 -3.03
N ALA A 123 15.44 -8.74 -3.84
CA ALA A 123 16.20 -10.00 -3.72
C ALA A 123 17.42 -10.06 -4.66
#